data_AF-Q0P0M5-F1
#
_entry.id   AF-Q0P0M5-F1
#
_cell.length_a   1.000
_cell.length_b   1.000
_cell.length_c   1.000
_cell.angle_alpha   90.00
_cell.angle_beta   90.00
_cell.angle_gamma   90.00
#
_symmetry.space_group_name_H-M   'P 1'
#
loop_
_entity.id
_entity.type
_entity.pdbx_description
1 polymer ?
#
loop_
_entity_poly.entity_id
_entity_poly.type
_entity_poly.pdbx_seq_one_letter_code
_entity_poly.pdbx_strand_id
1 'polypeptide(L)' 'TSVYPREPEPMKELREITAKHPWNIMTTSADEGQFLNMLLKLINAKNTMEIGVYTGYSLLATALALPEDGK' A
#
# COMPACT_ATOMS: atom_id res chain seq x y z
N THR A 1 11.44 7.65 12.15
CA THR A 1 11.29 6.37 11.41
C THR A 1 11.59 6.62 9.94
N SER A 2 12.21 5.65 9.25
CA SER A 2 12.58 5.70 7.82
C SER A 2 11.39 5.66 6.85
N VAL A 3 10.19 5.38 7.36
CA VAL A 3 8.99 5.10 6.57
C VAL A 3 8.20 6.37 6.24
N TYR A 4 7.67 7.07 7.24
CA TYR A 4 6.76 8.21 7.02
C TYR A 4 7.30 9.33 6.13
N PRO A 5 8.59 9.73 6.18
CA PRO A 5 9.11 10.76 5.27
C PRO A 5 9.08 10.38 3.79
N ARG A 6 8.88 9.09 3.46
CA ARG A 6 8.83 8.55 2.10
C ARG A 6 7.45 7.95 1.76
N GLU A 7 6.48 8.09 2.65
CA GLU A 7 5.10 7.64 2.42
C GLU A 7 4.45 8.57 1.38
N PRO A 8 3.91 8.04 0.26
CA PRO A 8 3.15 8.85 -0.68
C PRO A 8 1.94 9.51 0.00
N GLU A 9 1.64 10.76 -0.32
CA GLU A 9 0.50 11.48 0.29
C GLU A 9 -0.84 10.73 0.16
N PRO A 10 -1.18 10.08 -0.99
CA PRO A 10 -2.41 9.28 -1.06
C PRO A 10 -2.46 8.13 -0.05
N MET A 11 -1.31 7.53 0.27
CA MET A 11 -1.24 6.45 1.27
C MET A 11 -1.43 7.01 2.68
N LYS A 12 -0.79 8.14 2.99
CA LYS A 12 -0.97 8.84 4.27
C LYS A 12 -2.43 9.23 4.50
N GLU A 13 -3.08 9.81 3.50
CA GLU A 13 -4.51 10.15 3.54
C GLU A 13 -5.36 8.90 3.81
N LEU A 14 -5.11 7.81 3.06
CA LEU A 14 -5.84 6.57 3.26
C LEU A 14 -5.63 5.99 4.66
N ARG A 15 -4.41 6.04 5.21
CA ARG A 15 -4.10 5.61 6.57
C ARG A 15 -4.88 6.43 7.61
N GLU A 16 -4.96 7.74 7.44
CA GLU A 16 -5.72 8.63 8.33
C GLU A 16 -7.23 8.40 8.25
N ILE A 17 -7.75 8.07 7.05
CA ILE A 17 -9.14 7.66 6.86
C ILE A 17 -9.40 6.32 7.55
N THR A 18 -8.57 5.31 7.29
CA THR A 18 -8.72 3.96 7.86
C THR A 18 -8.58 3.95 9.36
N ALA A 19 -7.73 4.81 9.96
CA ALA A 19 -7.58 4.93 11.40
C ALA A 19 -8.91 5.24 12.12
N LYS A 20 -9.86 5.89 11.45
CA LYS A 20 -11.19 6.23 11.99
C LYS A 20 -12.20 5.08 11.88
N HIS A 21 -11.88 4.01 11.14
CA HIS A 21 -12.78 2.87 10.94
C HIS A 21 -12.70 1.88 12.12
N PRO A 22 -13.81 1.29 12.59
CA PRO A 22 -13.81 0.36 13.74
C PRO A 22 -12.88 -0.85 13.60
N TRP A 23 -12.60 -1.27 12.37
CA TRP A 23 -11.70 -2.37 12.05
C TRP A 23 -10.30 -1.92 11.60
N ASN A 24 -9.86 -0.73 12.02
CA ASN A 24 -8.57 -0.14 11.64
C ASN A 24 -7.37 -1.07 11.87
N ILE A 25 -7.44 -1.95 12.86
CA ILE A 25 -6.38 -2.91 13.20
C ILE A 25 -6.10 -3.93 12.08
N MET A 26 -7.01 -4.09 11.12
CA MET A 26 -6.82 -4.97 9.96
C MET A 26 -5.98 -4.33 8.84
N THR A 27 -5.67 -3.03 8.93
CA THR A 27 -4.91 -2.36 7.88
C THR A 27 -3.44 -2.78 7.87
N THR A 28 -2.86 -2.92 6.68
CA THR A 28 -1.43 -3.12 6.50
C THR A 28 -0.65 -1.94 7.09
N SER A 29 0.43 -2.24 7.79
CA SER A 29 1.26 -1.20 8.41
C SER A 29 2.03 -0.40 7.36
N ALA A 30 2.47 0.82 7.71
CA ALA A 30 3.15 1.70 6.77
C ALA A 30 4.50 1.13 6.29
N ASP A 31 5.22 0.43 7.18
CA ASP A 31 6.48 -0.26 6.88
C ASP A 31 6.29 -1.47 5.96
N GLU A 32 5.23 -2.25 6.16
CA GLU A 32 4.89 -3.36 5.27
C GLU A 32 4.46 -2.86 3.88
N GLY A 33 3.67 -1.78 3.81
CA GLY A 33 3.32 -1.14 2.54
C GLY A 33 4.55 -0.62 1.77
N GLN A 34 5.53 -0.03 2.49
CA GLN A 34 6.80 0.37 1.88
C GLN A 34 7.60 -0.83 1.37
N PHE A 35 7.63 -1.93 2.11
CA PHE A 35 8.28 -3.17 1.70
C PHE A 35 7.64 -3.76 0.44
N LEU A 36 6.31 -3.87 0.39
CA LEU A 36 5.58 -4.37 -0.79
C LEU A 36 5.84 -3.50 -2.03
N ASN A 37 5.81 -2.17 -1.87
CA ASN A 37 6.11 -1.25 -2.98
C ASN A 37 7.52 -1.47 -3.55
N MET A 38 8.51 -1.66 -2.68
CA MET A 38 9.89 -1.97 -3.09
C MET A 38 9.97 -3.36 -3.74
N LEU A 39 9.35 -4.38 -3.15
CA LEU A 39 9.37 -5.75 -3.66
C LEU A 39 8.81 -5.83 -5.08
N LEU A 40 7.65 -5.22 -5.33
CA LEU A 40 6.99 -5.21 -6.64
C LEU A 40 7.88 -4.58 -7.73
N LYS A 41 8.57 -3.49 -7.39
CA LYS A 41 9.54 -2.83 -8.28
C LYS A 41 10.74 -3.72 -8.57
N LEU A 42 11.28 -4.40 -7.56
CA LEU A 42 12.44 -5.28 -7.72
C LEU A 42 12.14 -6.51 -8.60
N ILE A 43 10.93 -7.07 -8.48
CA ILE A 43 10.52 -8.22 -9.29
C ILE A 43 9.91 -7.83 -10.64
N ASN A 44 9.83 -6.53 -10.95
CA ASN A 44 9.22 -5.97 -12.15
C ASN A 44 7.79 -6.52 -12.38
N ALA A 45 6.97 -6.49 -11.32
CA ALA A 45 5.61 -6.98 -11.35
C ALA A 45 4.74 -6.14 -12.30
N LYS A 46 3.81 -6.81 -13.00
CA LYS A 46 2.85 -6.17 -13.91
C LYS A 46 1.41 -6.70 -13.76
N ASN A 47 1.25 -7.95 -13.33
CA ASN A 47 -0.05 -8.57 -13.13
C ASN A 47 -0.07 -9.21 -11.74
N THR A 48 -0.85 -8.63 -10.83
CA THR A 48 -0.88 -8.97 -9.42
C THR A 48 -2.29 -9.37 -8.99
N MET A 49 -2.39 -10.05 -7.85
CA MET A 49 -3.68 -10.39 -7.25
C MET A 49 -3.57 -10.16 -5.76
N GLU A 50 -4.55 -9.44 -5.20
CA GLU A 50 -4.67 -9.22 -3.76
C GLU A 50 -5.92 -9.90 -3.25
N ILE A 51 -5.76 -10.83 -2.30
CA ILE A 51 -6.86 -11.50 -1.61
C ILE A 51 -6.94 -10.93 -0.21
N GLY A 52 -8.02 -10.18 0.07
CA GLY A 52 -8.19 -9.43 1.31
C GLY A 52 -7.69 -7.99 1.18
N VAL A 53 -8.59 -7.08 0.77
CA VAL A 53 -8.26 -5.67 0.45
C VAL A 53 -8.55 -4.74 1.62
N TYR A 54 -9.59 -5.03 2.41
CA TYR A 54 -10.13 -4.12 3.43
C TYR A 54 -10.33 -2.70 2.86
N THR A 55 -9.69 -1.66 3.42
CA THR A 55 -9.76 -0.28 2.93
C THR A 55 -8.74 0.02 1.83
N GLY A 56 -7.87 -0.94 1.47
CA GLY A 56 -7.00 -0.84 0.29
C GLY A 56 -5.63 -0.20 0.52
N TYR A 57 -5.06 -0.22 1.74
CA TYR A 57 -3.72 0.34 1.96
C TYR A 57 -2.63 -0.46 1.24
N SER A 58 -2.65 -1.79 1.34
CA SER A 58 -1.83 -2.73 0.55
C SER A 58 -2.09 -2.57 -0.95
N LEU A 59 -3.36 -2.52 -1.35
CA LEU A 59 -3.75 -2.36 -2.74
C LEU A 59 -3.21 -1.06 -3.36
N LEU A 60 -3.29 0.06 -2.63
CA LEU A 60 -2.77 1.34 -3.09
C LEU A 60 -1.24 1.33 -3.16
N ALA A 61 -0.57 0.73 -2.18
CA ALA A 61 0.88 0.54 -2.21
C ALA A 61 1.33 -0.25 -3.45
N THR A 62 0.57 -1.29 -3.79
CA THR A 62 0.75 -2.14 -4.98
C THR A 62 0.53 -1.35 -6.26
N ALA A 63 -0.62 -0.67 -6.39
CA ALA A 63 -0.96 0.11 -7.58
C ALA A 63 0.08 1.21 -7.88
N LEU A 64 0.61 1.87 -6.84
CA LEU A 64 1.66 2.89 -6.99
C LEU A 64 3.04 2.30 -7.33
N ALA A 65 3.23 0.99 -7.21
CA ALA A 65 4.47 0.30 -7.56
C ALA A 65 4.48 -0.24 -8.99
N LEU A 66 3.30 -0.58 -9.51
CA LEU A 66 3.12 -1.13 -10.84
C LEU A 66 3.35 -0.08 -11.94
N PRO A 67 3.71 -0.50 -13.16
CA PRO A 67 3.69 0.38 -14.32
C PRO A 67 2.27 0.88 -14.61
N GLU A 68 2.14 1.94 -15.42
CA GLU A 68 0.84 2.54 -15.78
C GLU A 68 -0.15 1.52 -16.39
N ASP A 69 0.37 0.52 -17.10
CA ASP A 69 -0.42 -0.56 -17.71
C ASP A 69 -0.48 -1.85 -16.86
N GLY A 70 -0.10 -1.75 -15.58
CA GLY A 70 -0.19 -2.81 -14.59
C GLY A 70 -1.62 -3.17 -14.22
N LYS A 71 -1.79 -4.39 -13.70
CA LYS A 71 -3.08 -4.98 -13.33
C LYS A 71 -3.02 -5.67 -11.97
#